data_AF-A0A242WAH1-F1
#
_entry.id   AF-A0A242WAH1-F1
#
_cell.length_a   1.000
_cell.length_b   1.000
_cell.length_c   1.000
_cell.angle_alpha   90.00
_cell.angle_beta   90.00
_cell.angle_gamma   90.00
#
_symmetry.space_group_name_H-M   'P 1'
#
loop_
_entity.id
_entity.type
_entity.pdbx_description
1 polymer ?
#
loop_
_entity_poly.entity_id
_entity_poly.type
_entity_poly.pdbx_seq_one_letter_code
_entity_poly.pdbx_strand_id
1 'polypeptide(L)'
;MIKERVQNKKNREKNKNDKDPNVTKGVKRKVFNDDKNLYIYFVDSEGNIALIPSEVPVRYFKQFIEQHKNIYIVAQDCNNNTLFELRDDEIFKIIPKYRKEIYHLLEKVGIDTREAKNKGI
;
A
#
# COMPACT_ATOMS: atom_id res chain seq x y z
N MET A 1 -5.21 68.86 -6.76
CA MET A 1 -5.85 67.60 -7.19
C MET A 1 -5.26 67.23 -8.55
N ILE A 2 -4.11 66.53 -8.55
CA ILE A 2 -3.45 66.01 -9.76
C ILE A 2 -2.75 64.72 -9.32
N LYS A 3 -3.43 63.57 -9.43
CA LYS A 3 -2.87 62.24 -9.10
C LYS A 3 -3.40 61.12 -10.00
N GLU A 4 -3.67 61.42 -11.27
CA GLU A 4 -3.96 60.39 -12.28
C GLU A 4 -3.16 60.71 -13.53
N ARG A 5 -2.05 59.99 -13.72
CA ARG A 5 -1.29 59.79 -14.99
C ARG A 5 0.17 59.33 -14.79
N VAL A 6 0.55 58.88 -13.60
CA VAL A 6 1.79 58.10 -13.40
C VAL A 6 1.45 56.65 -12.98
N GLN A 7 0.45 56.07 -13.65
CA GLN A 7 0.39 54.64 -13.86
C GLN A 7 1.45 54.25 -14.89
N ASN A 8 1.97 53.02 -14.81
CA ASN A 8 2.69 52.28 -15.85
C ASN A 8 4.23 52.21 -15.91
N LYS A 9 4.99 52.60 -14.86
CA LYS A 9 6.43 52.24 -14.84
C LYS A 9 7.03 51.67 -13.56
N LYS A 10 6.29 51.57 -12.44
CA LYS A 10 6.83 51.04 -11.17
C LYS A 10 6.30 49.67 -10.72
N ASN A 11 5.42 49.02 -11.48
CA ASN A 11 4.91 47.68 -11.14
C ASN A 11 5.52 46.53 -11.96
N ARG A 12 6.69 46.72 -12.58
CA ARG A 12 7.27 45.71 -13.50
C ARG A 12 8.46 44.92 -12.96
N GLU A 13 8.82 45.08 -11.69
CA GLU A 13 9.87 44.28 -11.05
C GLU A 13 9.46 43.89 -9.65
N LYS A 14 8.60 42.87 -9.55
CA LYS A 14 8.42 41.99 -8.39
C LYS A 14 7.35 40.95 -8.74
N ASN A 15 7.70 40.05 -9.65
CA ASN A 15 7.06 38.73 -9.78
C ASN A 15 7.91 37.86 -10.72
N LYS A 16 9.04 37.40 -10.19
CA LYS A 16 9.77 36.24 -10.69
C LYS A 16 10.33 35.48 -9.49
N ASN A 17 9.43 34.88 -8.73
CA ASN A 17 9.74 33.78 -7.84
C ASN A 17 8.49 32.92 -7.61
N ASP A 18 7.70 32.70 -8.65
CA ASP A 18 6.94 31.47 -8.77
C ASP A 18 7.92 30.43 -9.34
N LYS A 19 8.83 29.96 -8.47
CA LYS A 19 9.34 28.61 -8.65
C LYS A 19 8.15 27.73 -8.37
N ASP A 20 7.48 27.28 -9.43
CA ASP A 20 6.58 26.13 -9.41
C ASP A 20 7.20 25.07 -8.49
N PRO A 21 6.61 24.80 -7.31
CA PRO A 21 7.10 23.72 -6.51
C PRO A 21 6.56 22.46 -7.17
N ASN A 22 7.48 21.82 -7.89
CA ASN A 22 7.49 20.39 -8.09
C ASN A 22 6.36 19.88 -9.00
N VAL A 23 6.76 19.59 -10.24
CA VAL A 23 6.24 18.43 -10.99
C VAL A 23 6.25 17.23 -10.06
N THR A 24 5.15 16.96 -9.37
CA THR A 24 4.96 15.75 -8.59
C THR A 24 4.70 14.65 -9.60
N LYS A 25 5.80 14.09 -10.12
CA LYS A 25 5.83 12.79 -10.81
C LYS A 25 4.82 11.88 -10.13
N GLY A 26 3.81 11.44 -10.88
CA GLY A 26 2.64 10.74 -10.38
C GLY A 26 2.99 9.76 -9.26
N VAL A 27 2.58 10.10 -8.04
CA VAL A 27 2.76 9.24 -6.87
C VAL A 27 1.95 7.98 -7.14
N LYS A 28 2.64 6.90 -7.55
CA LYS A 28 2.03 5.58 -7.63
C LYS A 28 1.43 5.30 -6.25
N ARG A 29 0.09 5.30 -6.15
CA ARG A 29 -0.61 4.99 -4.91
C ARG A 29 -0.15 3.60 -4.46
N LYS A 30 0.59 3.52 -3.36
CA LYS A 30 1.02 2.24 -2.77
C LYS A 30 -0.21 1.39 -2.46
N VAL A 31 -0.14 0.08 -2.70
CA VAL A 31 -1.25 -0.82 -2.32
C VAL A 31 -1.33 -0.94 -0.82
N PHE A 32 -0.18 -0.93 -0.16
CA PHE A 32 -0.06 -0.98 1.28
C PHE A 32 0.32 0.40 1.82
N ASN A 33 -0.65 1.09 2.41
CA ASN A 33 -0.46 2.28 3.24
C ASN A 33 -1.30 2.13 4.51
N ASP A 34 -0.95 2.88 5.55
CA ASP A 34 -1.54 2.73 6.88
C ASP A 34 -3.06 3.05 6.94
N ASP A 35 -3.57 3.73 5.91
CA ASP A 35 -4.97 4.13 5.77
C ASP A 35 -5.84 3.11 5.00
N LYS A 36 -5.25 2.03 4.49
CA LYS A 36 -5.98 0.99 3.75
C LYS A 36 -6.25 -0.24 4.62
N ASN A 37 -7.34 -0.93 4.27
CA ASN A 37 -7.68 -2.24 4.81
C ASN A 37 -7.25 -3.34 3.85
N LEU A 38 -6.82 -4.45 4.42
CA LEU A 38 -6.74 -5.76 3.78
C LEU A 38 -8.00 -6.54 4.14
N TYR A 39 -8.56 -7.22 3.16
CA TYR A 39 -9.70 -8.12 3.36
C TYR A 39 -9.15 -9.53 3.50
N ILE A 40 -9.08 -10.01 4.74
CA ILE A 40 -8.47 -11.29 5.07
C ILE A 40 -9.54 -12.36 5.20
N TYR A 41 -9.45 -13.39 4.36
CA TYR A 41 -10.28 -14.58 4.46
C TYR A 41 -9.49 -15.71 5.10
N PHE A 42 -10.11 -16.40 6.06
CA PHE A 42 -9.54 -17.62 6.62
C PHE A 42 -9.87 -18.82 5.73
N VAL A 43 -8.94 -19.76 5.67
CA VAL A 43 -9.12 -21.03 4.96
C VAL A 43 -9.17 -22.14 6.00
N ASP A 44 -10.21 -22.98 5.94
CA ASP A 44 -10.37 -24.11 6.85
C ASP A 44 -9.43 -25.29 6.50
N SER A 45 -9.50 -26.36 7.29
CA SER A 45 -8.68 -27.56 7.09
C SER A 45 -9.01 -28.33 5.81
N GLU A 46 -10.20 -28.12 5.23
CA GLU A 46 -10.63 -28.73 3.97
C GLU A 46 -10.24 -27.87 2.76
N GLY A 47 -9.71 -26.67 2.98
CA GLY A 47 -9.33 -25.74 1.93
C GLY A 47 -10.45 -24.77 1.52
N ASN A 48 -11.57 -24.74 2.24
CA ASN A 48 -12.66 -23.81 1.94
C ASN A 48 -12.34 -22.42 2.49
N ILE A 49 -12.53 -21.41 1.64
CA ILE A 49 -12.35 -20.00 2.00
C ILE A 49 -13.62 -19.51 2.70
N ALA A 50 -13.48 -18.82 3.83
CA ALA A 50 -14.59 -18.19 4.53
C ALA A 50 -15.41 -17.26 3.61
N LEU A 51 -16.71 -17.14 3.87
CA LEU A 51 -17.58 -16.29 3.04
C LEU A 51 -17.43 -14.79 3.33
N ILE A 52 -17.04 -14.44 4.56
CA ILE A 52 -16.96 -13.06 5.03
C ILE A 52 -15.51 -12.78 5.42
N PRO A 53 -14.87 -11.71 4.89
CA PRO A 53 -13.53 -11.34 5.29
C PRO A 53 -13.50 -10.60 6.63
N SER A 54 -12.38 -10.70 7.33
CA SER A 54 -11.99 -9.73 8.33
C SER A 54 -11.34 -8.52 7.66
N GLU A 55 -11.83 -7.32 7.97
CA GLU A 55 -11.18 -6.08 7.54
C GLU A 55 -10.04 -5.73 8.50
N VAL A 56 -8.81 -5.73 7.97
CA VAL A 56 -7.59 -5.50 8.75
C VAL A 56 -6.88 -4.26 8.22
N PRO A 57 -6.88 -3.13 8.95
CA PRO A 57 -6.05 -1.99 8.58
C PRO A 57 -4.58 -2.40 8.48
N VAL A 58 -3.89 -1.98 7.42
CA VAL A 58 -2.47 -2.37 7.16
C VAL A 58 -1.58 -2.04 8.36
N ARG A 59 -1.84 -0.93 9.07
CA ARG A 59 -1.11 -0.55 10.28
C ARG A 59 -1.20 -1.55 11.44
N TYR A 60 -2.24 -2.39 11.45
CA TYR A 60 -2.47 -3.43 12.46
C TYR A 60 -2.17 -4.84 11.94
N PHE A 61 -1.65 -4.96 10.72
CA PHE A 61 -1.40 -6.26 10.09
C PHE A 61 -0.38 -7.10 10.89
N LYS A 62 0.62 -6.46 11.52
CA LYS A 62 1.58 -7.15 12.38
C LYS A 62 0.89 -7.87 13.54
N GLN A 63 0.07 -7.15 14.30
CA GLN A 63 -0.66 -7.70 15.44
C GLN A 63 -1.63 -8.79 15.00
N PHE A 64 -2.27 -8.60 13.82
CA PHE A 64 -3.16 -9.60 13.25
C PHE A 64 -2.43 -10.92 12.97
N ILE A 65 -1.26 -10.88 12.32
CA ILE A 65 -0.44 -12.07 12.03
C ILE A 65 0.06 -12.73 13.31
N GLU A 66 0.49 -11.96 14.31
CA GLU A 66 0.93 -12.52 15.60
C GLU A 66 -0.19 -13.30 16.32
N GLN A 67 -1.45 -12.85 16.19
CA GLN A 67 -2.62 -13.52 16.80
C GLN A 67 -3.08 -14.76 16.02
N HIS A 68 -2.88 -14.79 14.71
CA HIS A 68 -3.43 -15.82 13.80
C HIS A 68 -2.34 -16.58 13.06
N LYS A 69 -1.12 -16.65 13.63
CA LYS A 69 0.08 -17.15 12.92
C LYS A 69 -0.15 -18.51 12.26
N ASN A 70 -0.87 -19.41 12.91
CA ASN A 70 -1.06 -20.78 12.43
C ASN A 70 -2.28 -20.98 11.51
N ILE A 71 -2.93 -19.89 11.09
CA ILE A 71 -4.14 -19.97 10.27
C ILE A 71 -3.78 -19.65 8.82
N TYR A 72 -4.31 -20.45 7.90
CA TYR A 72 -4.19 -20.16 6.48
C TYR A 72 -5.08 -18.97 6.13
N ILE A 73 -4.47 -17.91 5.60
CA ILE A 73 -5.15 -16.70 5.16
C ILE A 73 -4.98 -16.42 3.66
N VAL A 74 -6.03 -15.84 3.07
CA VAL A 74 -6.03 -15.21 1.75
C VAL A 74 -6.27 -13.73 1.94
N ALA A 75 -5.34 -12.88 1.51
CA ALA A 75 -5.45 -11.43 1.60
C ALA A 75 -5.90 -10.82 0.27
N GLN A 76 -6.96 -10.01 0.29
CA GLN A 76 -7.45 -9.28 -0.87
C GLN A 76 -7.41 -7.76 -0.67
N ASP A 77 -7.38 -7.01 -1.78
CA ASP A 77 -7.63 -5.56 -1.79
C ASP A 77 -9.14 -5.24 -1.88
N CYS A 78 -9.48 -3.95 -1.84
CA CYS A 78 -10.87 -3.48 -1.97
C CYS A 78 -11.53 -3.76 -3.33
N ASN A 79 -10.77 -4.24 -4.32
CA ASN A 79 -11.27 -4.60 -5.64
C ASN A 79 -11.35 -6.13 -5.82
N ASN A 80 -11.30 -6.90 -4.72
CA ASN A 80 -11.30 -8.36 -4.71
C ASN A 80 -10.11 -9.01 -5.43
N ASN A 81 -8.99 -8.30 -5.58
CA ASN A 81 -7.77 -8.91 -6.10
C ASN A 81 -7.07 -9.67 -4.99
N THR A 82 -6.86 -10.98 -5.15
CA THR A 82 -5.98 -11.74 -4.27
C THR A 82 -4.56 -11.19 -4.36
N LEU A 83 -4.07 -10.66 -3.25
CA LEU A 83 -2.74 -10.10 -3.10
C LEU A 83 -1.75 -11.21 -2.78
N PHE A 84 -2.04 -12.01 -1.75
CA PHE A 84 -1.19 -13.11 -1.33
C PHE A 84 -1.96 -14.18 -0.53
N GLU A 85 -1.35 -15.35 -0.43
CA GLU A 85 -1.82 -16.52 0.33
C GLU A 85 -0.69 -16.96 1.27
N LEU A 86 -0.98 -17.10 2.57
CA LEU A 86 0.00 -17.32 3.63
C LEU A 86 -0.56 -18.28 4.70
N ARG A 87 0.22 -19.27 5.13
CA ARG A 87 -0.04 -20.10 6.32
C ARG A 87 1.25 -20.25 7.11
N ASP A 88 1.20 -20.08 8.42
CA ASP A 88 2.40 -20.03 9.26
C ASP A 88 3.34 -18.91 8.76
N ASP A 89 4.51 -19.30 8.26
CA ASP A 89 5.46 -18.40 7.59
C ASP A 89 5.62 -18.77 6.09
N GLU A 90 4.84 -19.75 5.59
CA GLU A 90 4.90 -20.20 4.20
C GLU A 90 4.01 -19.34 3.30
N ILE A 91 4.63 -18.76 2.27
CA ILE A 91 3.98 -17.96 1.25
C ILE A 91 3.66 -18.85 0.06
N PHE A 92 2.37 -19.06 -0.23
CA PHE A 92 1.92 -19.92 -1.33
C PHE A 92 1.79 -19.16 -2.64
N LYS A 93 1.38 -17.90 -2.56
CA LYS A 93 1.05 -17.10 -3.73
C LYS A 93 1.22 -15.62 -3.46
N ILE A 94 1.69 -14.89 -4.47
CA ILE A 94 1.74 -13.43 -4.49
C ILE A 94 1.34 -12.95 -5.88
N ILE A 95 0.52 -11.90 -5.96
CA ILE A 95 0.20 -11.24 -7.22
C ILE A 95 1.46 -10.57 -7.82
N PRO A 96 1.84 -10.84 -9.09
CA PRO A 96 3.08 -10.32 -9.67
C PRO A 96 3.19 -8.78 -9.63
N LYS A 97 2.06 -8.09 -9.83
CA LYS A 97 1.98 -6.62 -9.90
C LYS A 97 2.51 -5.92 -8.64
N TYR A 98 2.30 -6.54 -7.47
CA TYR A 98 2.63 -5.94 -6.17
C TYR A 98 3.67 -6.74 -5.39
N ARG A 99 4.34 -7.70 -6.04
CA ARG A 99 5.25 -8.66 -5.40
C ARG A 99 6.28 -8.02 -4.48
N LYS A 100 6.96 -6.96 -4.93
CA LYS A 100 7.95 -6.25 -4.11
C LYS A 100 7.35 -5.59 -2.87
N GLU A 101 6.17 -5.00 -3.00
CA GLU A 101 5.49 -4.33 -1.88
C GLU A 101 4.98 -5.35 -0.85
N ILE A 102 4.49 -6.50 -1.32
CA ILE A 102 4.02 -7.59 -0.47
C ILE A 102 5.18 -8.20 0.31
N TYR A 103 6.30 -8.51 -0.35
CA TYR A 103 7.48 -9.02 0.37
C TYR A 103 7.96 -8.05 1.45
N HIS A 104 7.99 -6.75 1.14
CA HIS A 104 8.37 -5.74 2.13
C HIS A 104 7.40 -5.67 3.32
N LEU A 105 6.10 -5.85 3.09
CA LEU A 105 5.11 -5.93 4.18
C LEU A 105 5.34 -7.18 5.05
N LEU A 106 5.50 -8.34 4.42
CA LEU A 106 5.68 -9.63 5.11
C LEU A 106 6.98 -9.63 5.94
N GLU A 107 8.08 -9.12 5.38
CA GLU A 107 9.35 -8.98 6.10
C GLU A 107 9.23 -8.05 7.31
N LYS A 108 8.49 -6.95 7.19
CA LYS A 108 8.24 -6.02 8.31
C LYS A 108 7.49 -6.66 9.47
N VAL A 109 6.64 -7.65 9.20
CA VAL A 109 5.91 -8.38 10.23
C VAL A 109 6.63 -9.66 10.68
N GLY A 110 7.86 -9.89 10.20
CA GLY A 110 8.73 -10.97 10.67
C GLY A 110 8.65 -12.27 9.86
N ILE A 111 7.99 -12.27 8.71
CA ILE A 111 7.90 -13.44 7.82
C ILE A 111 9.14 -13.49 6.91
N ASP A 112 9.80 -14.64 6.86
CA ASP A 112 10.94 -14.85 5.97
C ASP A 112 10.48 -15.12 4.53
N THR A 113 10.93 -14.28 3.60
CA THR A 113 10.50 -14.33 2.20
C THR A 113 11.54 -14.98 1.27
N ARG A 114 12.71 -15.39 1.80
CA ARG A 114 13.82 -15.90 0.99
C ARG A 114 13.43 -17.14 0.19
N GLU A 115 12.74 -18.08 0.81
CA GLU A 115 12.31 -19.31 0.15
C GLU A 115 11.31 -19.02 -0.98
N ALA A 116 10.30 -18.19 -0.72
CA ALA A 116 9.32 -17.78 -1.72
C ALA A 116 9.97 -17.09 -2.93
N LYS A 117 10.93 -16.19 -2.67
CA LYS A 117 11.73 -15.53 -3.72
C LYS A 117 12.52 -16.55 -4.55
N ASN A 118 13.13 -17.55 -3.92
CA ASN A 118 13.87 -18.60 -4.61
C ASN A 118 12.95 -19.49 -5.46
N LYS A 119 11.71 -19.73 -5.02
CA LYS A 119 10.66 -20.44 -5.77
C LYS A 119 10.04 -19.61 -6.90
N GLY A 120 10.39 -18.32 -7.02
CA GLY A 120 9.85 -17.41 -8.04
C GLY A 120 8.41 -16.93 -7.77
N ILE A 121 7.95 -17.09 -6.53
CA ILE A 121 6.63 -16.61 -6.06
C ILE A 121 6.58 -15.09 -6.05
#